data_AF-A0A960ZRL8-F1
#
_entry.id   AF-A0A960ZRL8-F1
#
_cell.length_a   1.000
_cell.length_b   1.000
_cell.length_c   1.000
_cell.angle_alpha   90.00
_cell.angle_beta   90.00
_cell.angle_gamma   90.00
#
_symmetry.space_group_name_H-M   'P 1'
#
loop_
_entity.id
_entity.type
_entity.pdbx_description
1 polymer ?
#
loop_
_entity_poly.entity_id
_entity_poly.type
_entity_poly.pdbx_seq_one_letter_code
_entity_poly.pdbx_strand_id
1 'polypeptide(L)'
;IEIPFTVKTRIGFDDPQHFDKILEIFARHPIDLLAVHGRTVADRYRPGVRYDLIRTAAEAMSCPVLANGDVTSPAGALEIWKDTATRGLMLGRGAVRNPWLFQQIRQAFAGETPTLPPGREVLRYIESLFDTVTDPDYTELERVHRVKKHLNFLGTGIDAEGLFLHQMRRTTSRAELSRVAADFLDHDQPVALEPVAAPEAART
;
A
#
# COMPACT_ATOMS: atom_id res chain seq x y z
N ILE A 1 -9.65 -15.39 28.96
CA ILE A 1 -8.64 -15.13 27.90
C ILE A 1 -8.93 -13.73 27.39
N GLU A 2 -8.00 -12.79 27.57
CA GLU A 2 -8.10 -11.39 27.08
C GLU A 2 -7.16 -11.23 25.89
N ILE A 3 -7.50 -11.85 24.77
CA ILE A 3 -6.78 -11.64 23.50
C ILE A 3 -7.68 -10.75 22.63
N PRO A 4 -7.19 -9.60 22.12
CA PRO A 4 -8.02 -8.73 21.29
C PRO A 4 -8.61 -9.46 20.08
N PHE A 5 -9.91 -9.31 19.88
CA PHE A 5 -10.64 -9.84 18.74
C PHE A 5 -10.87 -8.76 17.69
N THR A 6 -10.12 -8.81 16.60
CA THR A 6 -10.20 -7.84 15.50
C THR A 6 -10.80 -8.45 14.24
N VAL A 7 -11.53 -7.67 13.46
CA VAL A 7 -12.14 -8.10 12.19
C VAL A 7 -11.60 -7.27 11.02
N LYS A 8 -11.26 -7.93 9.91
CA LYS A 8 -10.97 -7.28 8.63
C LYS A 8 -12.01 -7.74 7.60
N THR A 9 -12.77 -6.82 7.04
CA THR A 9 -13.84 -7.15 6.09
C THR A 9 -13.73 -6.37 4.77
N ARG A 10 -14.46 -6.88 3.77
CA ARG A 10 -14.93 -6.12 2.61
C ARG A 10 -16.39 -5.72 2.84
N ILE A 11 -16.90 -4.82 2.00
CA ILE A 11 -18.28 -4.31 2.10
C ILE A 11 -19.34 -5.22 1.46
N GLY A 12 -18.99 -6.46 1.14
CA GLY A 12 -19.88 -7.42 0.47
C GLY A 12 -19.10 -8.41 -0.39
N PHE A 13 -19.79 -9.43 -0.91
CA PHE A 13 -19.18 -10.38 -1.84
C PHE A 13 -19.17 -9.84 -3.26
N ASP A 14 -20.34 -9.57 -3.84
CA ASP A 14 -20.55 -9.01 -5.18
C ASP A 14 -21.33 -7.69 -5.12
N ASP A 15 -22.25 -7.58 -4.16
CA ASP A 15 -23.10 -6.40 -3.94
C ASP A 15 -22.89 -5.80 -2.54
N PRO A 16 -22.70 -4.46 -2.41
CA PRO A 16 -22.59 -3.81 -1.11
C PRO A 16 -23.93 -3.54 -0.40
N GLN A 17 -25.09 -3.79 -1.00
CA GLN A 17 -26.42 -3.46 -0.43
C GLN A 17 -26.77 -4.14 0.90
N HIS A 18 -25.95 -5.09 1.36
CA HIS A 18 -26.13 -5.83 2.61
C HIS A 18 -25.03 -5.54 3.62
N PHE A 19 -24.21 -4.50 3.39
CA PHE A 19 -23.11 -4.18 4.29
C PHE A 19 -23.58 -3.80 5.70
N ASP A 20 -24.68 -3.07 5.78
CA ASP A 20 -25.43 -2.73 6.99
C ASP A 20 -25.82 -3.98 7.80
N LYS A 21 -26.33 -5.04 7.16
CA LYS A 21 -26.60 -6.33 7.84
C LYS A 21 -25.33 -7.00 8.36
N ILE A 22 -24.20 -6.86 7.66
CA ILE A 22 -22.90 -7.36 8.14
C ILE A 22 -22.47 -6.58 9.40
N LEU A 23 -22.64 -5.26 9.41
CA LEU A 23 -22.35 -4.42 10.56
C LEU A 23 -23.25 -4.76 11.77
N GLU A 24 -24.53 -5.03 11.55
CA GLU A 24 -25.44 -5.51 12.61
C GLU A 24 -24.94 -6.82 13.26
N ILE A 25 -24.41 -7.76 12.45
CA ILE A 25 -23.80 -8.98 12.98
C ILE A 25 -22.58 -8.62 13.84
N PHE A 26 -21.68 -7.78 13.33
CA PHE A 26 -20.47 -7.36 14.03
C PHE A 26 -20.77 -6.66 15.35
N ALA A 27 -21.76 -5.77 15.39
CA ALA A 27 -22.16 -5.02 16.58
C ALA A 27 -22.69 -5.91 17.72
N ARG A 28 -23.11 -7.15 17.43
CA ARG A 28 -23.52 -8.13 18.47
C ARG A 28 -22.35 -8.80 19.18
N HIS A 29 -21.12 -8.56 18.73
CA HIS A 29 -19.92 -9.16 19.29
C HIS A 29 -18.97 -8.10 19.86
N PRO A 30 -18.19 -8.42 20.90
CA PRO A 30 -17.18 -7.51 21.44
C PRO A 30 -15.94 -7.51 20.52
N ILE A 31 -16.03 -6.80 19.39
CA ILE A 31 -14.91 -6.58 18.48
C ILE A 31 -14.08 -5.41 19.01
N ASP A 32 -12.77 -5.57 19.08
CA ASP A 32 -11.84 -4.54 19.58
C ASP A 32 -11.39 -3.57 18.48
N LEU A 33 -11.43 -3.99 17.21
CA LEU A 33 -11.04 -3.19 16.05
C LEU A 33 -11.69 -3.76 14.78
N LEU A 34 -12.29 -2.90 13.96
CA LEU A 34 -12.79 -3.24 12.63
C LEU A 34 -12.00 -2.53 11.55
N ALA A 35 -11.42 -3.26 10.60
CA ALA A 35 -10.84 -2.69 9.40
C ALA A 35 -11.73 -2.99 8.17
N VAL A 36 -12.13 -1.96 7.43
CA VAL A 36 -13.06 -2.08 6.30
C VAL A 36 -12.37 -1.71 5.01
N HIS A 37 -12.33 -2.65 4.06
CA HIS A 37 -11.99 -2.35 2.68
C HIS A 37 -13.24 -2.00 1.88
N GLY A 38 -13.33 -0.77 1.37
CA GLY A 38 -14.51 -0.23 0.67
C GLY A 38 -14.73 -0.77 -0.75
N ARG A 39 -14.46 -2.07 -0.97
CA ARG A 39 -14.75 -2.81 -2.22
C ARG A 39 -15.43 -4.13 -1.88
N THR A 40 -16.24 -4.65 -2.78
CA THR A 40 -16.76 -6.02 -2.67
C THR A 40 -15.66 -7.02 -3.04
N VAL A 41 -15.81 -8.30 -2.73
CA VAL A 41 -14.87 -9.34 -3.19
C VAL A 41 -14.76 -9.36 -4.72
N ALA A 42 -15.89 -9.25 -5.43
CA ALA A 42 -16.00 -9.30 -6.89
C ALA A 42 -15.30 -8.12 -7.57
N ASP A 43 -15.30 -6.93 -6.97
CA ASP A 43 -14.57 -5.76 -7.49
C ASP A 43 -13.07 -6.02 -7.63
N ARG A 44 -12.49 -6.92 -6.81
CA ARG A 44 -11.04 -7.10 -6.69
C ARG A 44 -10.33 -5.76 -6.40
N TYR A 45 -9.85 -5.08 -7.44
CA TYR A 45 -9.13 -3.80 -7.42
C TYR A 45 -9.80 -2.67 -8.22
N ARG A 46 -10.98 -2.89 -8.82
CA ARG A 46 -11.77 -1.89 -9.56
C ARG A 46 -13.28 -2.15 -9.33
N PRO A 47 -14.13 -1.13 -9.13
CA PRO A 47 -13.90 0.30 -9.30
C PRO A 47 -13.19 0.95 -8.10
N GLY A 48 -13.28 2.27 -7.97
CA GLY A 48 -12.77 3.03 -6.84
C GLY A 48 -13.31 2.53 -5.49
N VAL A 49 -12.65 2.94 -4.41
CA VAL A 49 -13.03 2.58 -3.03
C VAL A 49 -14.24 3.43 -2.63
N ARG A 50 -15.27 2.78 -2.07
CA ARG A 50 -16.48 3.42 -1.54
C ARG A 50 -16.26 3.85 -0.09
N TYR A 51 -15.72 5.06 0.08
CA TYR A 51 -15.37 5.63 1.39
C TYR A 51 -16.61 6.02 2.22
N ASP A 52 -17.71 6.33 1.56
CA ASP A 52 -19.03 6.56 2.16
C ASP A 52 -19.50 5.35 2.99
N LEU A 53 -19.34 4.13 2.46
CA LEU A 53 -19.69 2.91 3.20
C LEU A 53 -18.73 2.67 4.37
N ILE A 54 -17.46 3.05 4.26
CA ILE A 54 -16.53 2.99 5.38
C ILE A 54 -16.95 3.96 6.50
N ARG A 55 -17.43 5.16 6.13
CA ARG A 55 -18.01 6.11 7.10
C ARG A 55 -19.23 5.51 7.80
N THR A 56 -20.14 4.85 7.09
CA THR A 56 -21.28 4.14 7.71
C THR A 56 -20.82 3.14 8.76
N ALA A 57 -19.74 2.39 8.50
CA ALA A 57 -19.17 1.49 9.50
C ALA A 57 -18.60 2.22 10.72
N ALA A 58 -17.89 3.34 10.51
CA ALA A 58 -17.34 4.16 11.59
C ALA A 58 -18.42 4.76 12.50
N GLU A 59 -19.60 5.08 11.94
CA GLU A 59 -20.74 5.61 12.67
C GLU A 59 -21.55 4.52 13.40
N ALA A 60 -21.65 3.32 12.81
CA ALA A 60 -22.45 2.22 13.36
C ALA A 60 -21.73 1.40 14.45
N MET A 61 -20.40 1.29 14.39
CA MET A 61 -19.63 0.44 15.30
C MET A 61 -19.19 1.20 16.56
N SER A 62 -19.28 0.56 17.71
CA SER A 62 -18.75 1.10 18.97
C SER A 62 -17.23 0.98 19.10
N CYS A 63 -16.62 0.03 18.37
CA CYS A 63 -15.18 -0.16 18.33
C CYS A 63 -14.50 0.78 17.32
N PRO A 64 -13.19 1.07 17.48
CA PRO A 64 -12.42 1.78 16.46
C PRO A 64 -12.53 1.14 15.07
N VAL A 65 -12.80 1.96 14.05
CA VAL A 65 -12.80 1.53 12.64
C VAL A 65 -11.58 2.08 11.92
N LEU A 66 -10.93 1.26 11.09
CA LEU A 66 -9.85 1.66 10.17
C LEU A 66 -10.33 1.62 8.71
N ALA A 67 -10.11 2.71 7.98
CA ALA A 67 -10.34 2.74 6.54
C ALA A 67 -9.23 1.98 5.80
N ASN A 68 -9.60 1.13 4.85
CA ASN A 68 -8.66 0.42 3.98
C ASN A 68 -9.06 0.56 2.51
N GLY A 69 -8.07 0.74 1.65
CA GLY A 69 -8.26 0.88 0.21
C GLY A 69 -7.56 2.12 -0.30
N ASP A 70 -6.71 1.94 -1.30
CA ASP A 70 -6.07 3.00 -2.10
C ASP A 70 -5.45 4.20 -1.35
N VAL A 71 -5.03 3.99 -0.09
CA VAL A 71 -4.14 4.92 0.64
C VAL A 71 -2.73 4.84 0.03
N THR A 72 -2.39 5.77 -0.85
CA THR A 72 -1.13 5.74 -1.64
C THR A 72 -0.26 6.99 -1.52
N SER A 73 -0.77 8.08 -0.94
CA SER A 73 -0.01 9.31 -0.72
C SER A 73 -0.36 9.94 0.64
N PRO A 74 0.51 10.81 1.19
CA PRO A 74 0.22 11.52 2.43
C PRO A 74 -1.01 12.42 2.34
N ALA A 75 -1.19 13.14 1.23
CA ALA A 75 -2.36 13.99 1.01
C ALA A 75 -3.65 13.15 0.91
N GLY A 76 -3.64 12.08 0.10
CA GLY A 76 -4.80 11.19 -0.02
C GLY A 76 -5.14 10.48 1.29
N ALA A 77 -4.15 10.16 2.12
CA ALA A 77 -4.40 9.64 3.47
C ALA A 77 -5.19 10.62 4.35
N LEU A 78 -4.83 11.91 4.34
CA LEU A 78 -5.57 12.93 5.09
C LEU A 78 -7.01 13.11 4.59
N GLU A 79 -7.21 13.09 3.27
CA GLU A 79 -8.54 13.16 2.66
C GLU A 79 -9.39 11.96 3.06
N ILE A 80 -8.90 10.74 2.86
CA ILE A 80 -9.62 9.51 3.23
C ILE A 80 -9.95 9.50 4.73
N TRP A 81 -9.03 9.92 5.58
CA TRP A 81 -9.26 9.96 7.03
C TRP A 81 -10.38 10.94 7.39
N LYS A 82 -10.40 12.15 6.81
CA LYS A 82 -11.47 13.14 7.00
C LYS A 82 -12.80 12.64 6.46
N ASP A 83 -12.80 12.09 5.25
CA ASP A 83 -13.99 11.67 4.52
C ASP A 83 -14.64 10.42 5.10
N THR A 84 -13.88 9.59 5.82
CA THR A 84 -14.41 8.39 6.48
C THR A 84 -14.68 8.57 7.96
N ALA A 85 -14.16 9.64 8.59
CA ALA A 85 -14.20 9.84 10.04
C ALA A 85 -13.72 8.63 10.86
N THR A 86 -12.81 7.83 10.29
CA THR A 86 -12.28 6.62 10.92
C THR A 86 -11.22 6.93 11.97
N ARG A 87 -10.93 5.97 12.85
CA ARG A 87 -9.90 6.12 13.89
C ARG A 87 -8.48 6.10 13.33
N GLY A 88 -8.32 5.59 12.11
CA GLY A 88 -7.05 5.52 11.40
C GLY A 88 -7.18 4.82 10.04
N LEU A 89 -6.03 4.58 9.42
CA LEU A 89 -5.94 3.99 8.10
C LEU A 89 -5.16 2.67 8.14
N MET A 90 -5.57 1.71 7.32
CA MET A 90 -4.80 0.50 7.06
C MET A 90 -4.21 0.57 5.65
N LEU A 91 -2.89 0.47 5.56
CA LEU A 91 -2.17 0.51 4.30
C LEU A 91 -1.87 -0.90 3.79
N GLY A 92 -1.83 -1.06 2.47
CA GLY A 92 -1.43 -2.29 1.81
C GLY A 92 -0.42 -2.00 0.71
N ARG A 93 -0.85 -2.05 -0.55
CA ARG A 93 0.00 -1.83 -1.73
C ARG A 93 0.75 -0.48 -1.69
N GLY A 94 0.15 0.58 -1.14
CA GLY A 94 0.82 1.88 -0.99
C GLY A 94 2.14 1.78 -0.21
N ALA A 95 2.15 1.04 0.90
CA ALA A 95 3.35 0.84 1.72
C ALA A 95 4.41 -0.04 1.03
N VAL A 96 4.01 -0.98 0.16
CA VAL A 96 4.95 -1.80 -0.62
C VAL A 96 5.59 -0.96 -1.74
N ARG A 97 4.84 -0.02 -2.32
CA ARG A 97 5.36 0.91 -3.33
C ARG A 97 6.31 1.95 -2.72
N ASN A 98 5.94 2.47 -1.56
CA ASN A 98 6.69 3.49 -0.86
C ASN A 98 6.84 3.09 0.63
N PRO A 99 7.97 2.47 1.01
CA PRO A 99 8.26 2.08 2.40
C PRO A 99 8.23 3.24 3.41
N TRP A 100 8.48 4.48 2.96
CA TRP A 100 8.48 5.68 3.80
C TRP A 100 7.07 6.25 4.01
N LEU A 101 6.05 5.72 3.33
CA LEU A 101 4.69 6.27 3.32
C LEU A 101 4.09 6.39 4.73
N PHE A 102 4.38 5.46 5.66
CA PHE A 102 3.90 5.58 7.04
C PHE A 102 4.44 6.82 7.76
N GLN A 103 5.74 7.10 7.62
CA GLN A 103 6.36 8.30 8.20
C GLN A 103 5.83 9.55 7.51
N GLN A 104 5.75 9.54 6.19
CA GLN A 104 5.26 10.66 5.38
C GLN A 104 3.80 11.01 5.72
N ILE A 105 2.94 10.01 5.93
CA ILE A 105 1.58 10.22 6.43
C ILE A 105 1.63 10.86 7.82
N ARG A 106 2.44 10.36 8.75
CA ARG A 106 2.56 10.96 10.09
C ARG A 106 3.00 12.42 10.05
N GLN A 107 3.95 12.77 9.18
CA GLN A 107 4.39 14.14 8.94
C GLN A 107 3.22 15.01 8.44
N ALA A 108 2.47 14.53 7.44
CA ALA A 108 1.31 15.24 6.93
C ALA A 108 0.22 15.46 8.01
N PHE A 109 -0.02 14.48 8.89
CA PHE A 109 -0.91 14.63 10.04
C PHE A 109 -0.40 15.63 11.08
N ALA A 110 0.91 15.81 11.19
CA ALA A 110 1.53 16.83 12.04
C ALA A 110 1.57 18.24 11.39
N GLY A 111 1.12 18.37 10.13
CA GLY A 111 1.22 19.61 9.37
C GLY A 111 2.62 19.88 8.79
N GLU A 112 3.49 18.86 8.76
CA GLU A 112 4.84 18.92 8.22
C GLU A 112 4.86 18.53 6.73
N THR A 113 5.86 19.02 6.00
CA THR A 113 6.14 18.58 4.63
C THR A 113 6.69 17.15 4.66
N PRO A 114 6.08 16.19 3.95
CA PRO A 114 6.59 14.83 3.87
C PRO A 114 8.02 14.77 3.33
N THR A 115 8.91 14.06 4.03
CA THR A 115 10.29 13.86 3.61
C THR A 115 10.35 12.81 2.51
N LEU A 116 11.04 13.13 1.41
CA LEU A 116 11.32 12.18 0.34
C LEU A 116 12.72 11.57 0.53
N PRO A 117 12.87 10.24 0.42
CA PRO A 117 14.19 9.62 0.50
C PRO A 117 15.04 10.03 -0.71
N PRO A 118 16.35 10.28 -0.53
CA PRO A 118 17.26 10.40 -1.67
C PRO A 118 17.40 9.05 -2.37
N GLY A 119 17.73 9.05 -3.67
CA GLY A 119 17.93 7.84 -4.47
C GLY A 119 18.81 6.81 -3.76
N ARG A 120 19.95 7.23 -3.22
CA ARG A 120 20.89 6.34 -2.52
C ARG A 120 20.28 5.63 -1.30
N GLU A 121 19.26 6.20 -0.68
CA GLU A 121 18.54 5.56 0.42
C GLU A 121 17.56 4.49 -0.10
N VAL A 122 16.91 4.75 -1.23
CA VAL A 122 16.10 3.76 -1.94
C VAL A 122 16.96 2.59 -2.42
N LEU A 123 18.17 2.85 -2.93
CA LEU A 123 19.13 1.83 -3.32
C LEU A 123 19.50 0.92 -2.13
N ARG A 124 19.89 1.50 -0.99
CA ARG A 124 20.18 0.74 0.25
C ARG A 124 18.98 -0.05 0.74
N TYR A 125 17.76 0.48 0.60
CA TYR A 125 16.54 -0.26 0.91
C TYR A 125 16.38 -1.50 0.01
N ILE A 126 16.62 -1.38 -1.30
CA ILE A 126 16.55 -2.52 -2.23
C ILE A 126 17.58 -3.60 -1.86
N GLU A 127 18.79 -3.21 -1.48
CA GLU A 127 19.84 -4.13 -1.02
C GLU A 127 19.44 -4.85 0.27
N SER A 128 18.97 -4.10 1.27
CA SER A 128 18.46 -4.64 2.54
C SER A 128 17.24 -5.56 2.34
N LEU A 129 16.34 -5.18 1.42
CA LEU A 129 15.18 -5.98 1.06
C LEU A 129 15.61 -7.33 0.48
N PHE A 130 16.68 -7.35 -0.34
CA PHE A 130 17.23 -8.60 -0.89
C PHE A 130 17.58 -9.58 0.22
N ASP A 131 18.28 -9.11 1.25
CA ASP A 131 18.69 -9.95 2.38
C ASP A 131 17.51 -10.30 3.30
N THR A 132 16.47 -9.46 3.37
CA THR A 132 15.30 -9.67 4.24
C THR A 132 14.31 -10.70 3.69
N VAL A 133 14.09 -10.73 2.37
CA VAL A 133 13.03 -11.56 1.74
C VAL A 133 13.55 -12.83 1.07
N THR A 134 14.85 -13.11 1.20
CA THR A 134 15.50 -14.26 0.59
C THR A 134 16.23 -15.11 1.62
N ASP A 135 16.28 -16.41 1.36
CA ASP A 135 17.00 -17.38 2.17
C ASP A 135 18.29 -17.80 1.44
N PRO A 136 19.43 -18.01 2.14
CA PRO A 136 20.64 -18.56 1.55
C PRO A 136 20.47 -19.91 0.84
N ASP A 137 19.50 -20.73 1.25
CA ASP A 137 19.24 -22.04 0.66
C ASP A 137 18.56 -21.96 -0.72
N TYR A 138 18.08 -20.79 -1.11
CA TYR A 138 17.48 -20.59 -2.43
C TYR A 138 18.54 -20.42 -3.52
N THR A 139 18.22 -20.91 -4.71
CA THR A 139 19.01 -20.59 -5.91
C THR A 139 19.00 -19.09 -6.16
N GLU A 140 20.05 -18.56 -6.80
CA GLU A 140 20.16 -17.13 -7.07
C GLU A 140 18.92 -16.58 -7.83
N LEU A 141 18.43 -17.35 -8.80
CA LEU A 141 17.25 -16.97 -9.59
C LEU A 141 15.98 -16.88 -8.73
N GLU A 142 15.77 -17.81 -7.79
CA GLU A 142 14.65 -17.78 -6.85
C GLU A 142 14.72 -16.56 -5.93
N ARG A 143 15.93 -16.21 -5.45
CA ARG A 143 16.16 -15.02 -4.63
C ARG A 143 15.80 -13.76 -5.40
N VAL A 144 16.28 -13.61 -6.63
CA VAL A 144 15.94 -12.50 -7.53
C VAL A 144 14.43 -12.44 -7.78
N HIS A 145 13.78 -13.56 -8.08
CA HIS A 145 12.33 -13.60 -8.31
C HIS A 145 11.51 -13.16 -7.10
N ARG A 146 11.94 -13.51 -5.87
CA ARG A 146 11.29 -13.05 -4.64
C ARG A 146 11.38 -11.53 -4.50
N VAL A 147 12.56 -10.96 -4.69
CA VAL A 147 12.77 -9.50 -4.60
C VAL A 147 11.98 -8.76 -5.68
N LYS A 148 11.96 -9.28 -6.91
CA LYS A 148 11.17 -8.71 -8.01
C LYS A 148 9.68 -8.58 -7.69
N LYS A 149 9.10 -9.43 -6.84
CA LYS A 149 7.68 -9.28 -6.43
C LYS A 149 7.43 -7.95 -5.74
N HIS A 150 8.40 -7.46 -4.96
CA HIS A 150 8.33 -6.16 -4.29
C HIS A 150 8.70 -5.02 -5.24
N LEU A 151 9.77 -5.20 -6.04
CA LEU A 151 10.23 -4.17 -6.97
C LEU A 151 9.24 -3.88 -8.10
N ASN A 152 8.35 -4.81 -8.44
CA ASN A 152 7.24 -4.55 -9.35
C ASN A 152 6.24 -3.51 -8.81
N PHE A 153 6.20 -3.29 -7.49
CA PHE A 153 5.43 -2.22 -6.87
C PHE A 153 6.29 -0.96 -6.72
N LEU A 154 7.43 -1.06 -6.03
CA LEU A 154 8.29 0.10 -5.76
C LEU A 154 8.78 0.76 -7.05
N GLY A 155 9.16 -0.04 -8.05
CA GLY A 155 9.68 0.44 -9.32
C GLY A 155 8.72 1.29 -10.14
N THR A 156 7.41 1.31 -9.83
CA THR A 156 6.46 2.21 -10.52
C THR A 156 6.63 3.68 -10.19
N GLY A 157 7.42 3.99 -9.16
CA GLY A 157 7.71 5.37 -8.72
C GLY A 157 9.18 5.75 -8.81
N ILE A 158 10.02 4.96 -9.49
CA ILE A 158 11.45 5.26 -9.68
C ILE A 158 11.67 6.18 -10.89
N ASP A 159 11.07 5.87 -12.03
CA ASP A 159 11.20 6.65 -13.26
C ASP A 159 9.86 6.72 -14.01
N ALA A 160 9.66 7.79 -14.77
CA ALA A 160 8.39 8.04 -15.47
C ALA A 160 8.21 7.17 -16.70
N GLU A 161 9.31 6.77 -17.33
CA GLU A 161 9.35 6.01 -18.57
C GLU A 161 9.19 4.49 -18.34
N GLY A 162 9.27 4.03 -17.08
CA GLY A 162 9.22 2.62 -16.71
C GLY A 162 10.45 1.81 -17.14
N LEU A 163 11.56 2.49 -17.46
CA LEU A 163 12.82 1.90 -17.87
C LEU A 163 13.44 1.08 -16.74
N PHE A 164 13.33 1.52 -15.48
CA PHE A 164 13.80 0.73 -14.33
C PHE A 164 13.07 -0.61 -14.30
N LEU A 165 11.73 -0.60 -14.35
CA LEU A 165 10.93 -1.82 -14.32
C LEU A 165 11.26 -2.74 -15.50
N HIS A 166 11.43 -2.18 -16.70
CA HIS A 166 11.79 -2.94 -17.89
C HIS A 166 13.15 -3.67 -17.71
N GLN A 167 14.19 -2.96 -17.26
CA GLN A 167 15.52 -3.52 -17.06
C GLN A 167 15.56 -4.49 -15.87
N MET A 168 15.00 -4.08 -14.72
CA MET A 168 14.98 -4.84 -13.48
C MET A 168 14.30 -6.20 -13.66
N ARG A 169 13.21 -6.28 -14.44
CA ARG A 169 12.50 -7.54 -14.70
C ARG A 169 13.34 -8.58 -15.45
N ARG A 170 14.39 -8.16 -16.16
CA ARG A 170 15.24 -9.04 -16.98
C ARG A 170 16.49 -9.55 -16.26
N THR A 171 16.78 -9.04 -15.07
CA THR A 171 17.95 -9.47 -14.27
C THR A 171 17.79 -10.92 -13.80
N THR A 172 18.89 -11.65 -13.67
CA THR A 172 18.89 -13.06 -13.26
C THR A 172 19.78 -13.33 -12.05
N SER A 173 20.59 -12.34 -11.67
CA SER A 173 21.51 -12.40 -10.52
C SER A 173 21.34 -11.20 -9.58
N ARG A 174 21.85 -11.33 -8.35
CA ARG A 174 21.90 -10.20 -7.39
C ARG A 174 22.74 -9.07 -7.97
N ALA A 175 23.88 -9.41 -8.57
CA ALA A 175 24.81 -8.44 -9.13
C ALA A 175 24.18 -7.61 -10.26
N GLU A 176 23.44 -8.26 -11.17
CA GLU A 176 22.70 -7.56 -12.24
C GLU A 176 21.61 -6.65 -11.67
N LEU A 177 20.85 -7.13 -10.68
CA LEU A 177 19.80 -6.34 -10.04
C LEU A 177 20.37 -5.11 -9.32
N SER A 178 21.45 -5.28 -8.55
CA SER A 178 22.12 -4.17 -7.86
C SER A 178 22.66 -3.14 -8.85
N ARG A 179 23.27 -3.57 -9.96
CA ARG A 179 23.75 -2.65 -11.00
C ARG A 179 22.61 -1.86 -11.63
N VAL A 180 21.53 -2.53 -12.04
CA VAL A 180 20.35 -1.85 -12.59
C VAL A 180 19.73 -0.90 -11.57
N ALA A 181 19.70 -1.25 -10.28
CA ALA A 181 19.20 -0.33 -9.26
C ALA A 181 20.12 0.90 -9.10
N ALA A 182 21.44 0.71 -9.09
CA ALA A 182 22.41 1.80 -8.98
C ALA A 182 22.34 2.77 -10.16
N ASP A 183 22.16 2.27 -11.39
CA ASP A 183 22.03 3.10 -12.60
C ASP A 183 20.91 4.15 -12.50
N PHE A 184 19.88 3.89 -11.70
CA PHE A 184 18.73 4.78 -11.50
C PHE A 184 18.73 5.51 -10.16
N LEU A 185 19.39 4.96 -9.13
CA LEU A 185 19.21 5.40 -7.74
C LEU A 185 20.52 5.84 -7.07
N ASP A 186 21.70 5.71 -7.69
CA ASP A 186 22.94 6.19 -7.09
C ASP A 186 23.11 7.72 -7.24
N HIS A 187 22.22 8.45 -6.57
CA HIS A 187 22.20 9.91 -6.55
C HIS A 187 21.61 10.46 -5.24
N ASP A 188 21.80 11.76 -4.99
CA ASP A 188 21.25 12.47 -3.83
C ASP A 188 19.87 13.11 -4.06
N GLN A 189 19.37 13.12 -5.30
CA GLN A 189 18.06 13.71 -5.59
C GLN A 189 16.92 12.95 -4.90
N PRO A 190 15.89 13.66 -4.40
CA PRO A 190 14.73 13.05 -3.75
C PRO A 190 13.90 12.22 -4.74
N VAL A 191 13.40 11.08 -4.28
CA VAL A 191 12.52 10.19 -5.05
C VAL A 191 11.14 10.14 -4.41
N ALA A 192 10.11 10.56 -5.14
CA ALA A 192 8.74 10.64 -4.60
C ALA A 192 8.14 9.27 -4.30
N LEU A 193 8.48 8.25 -5.11
CA LEU A 193 7.90 6.89 -5.06
C LEU A 193 6.36 6.84 -5.15
N GLU A 194 5.75 7.94 -5.56
CA GLU A 194 4.35 7.95 -5.97
C GLU A 194 4.24 7.29 -7.35
N PRO A 195 3.19 6.50 -7.61
CA PRO A 195 2.99 5.95 -8.94
C PRO A 195 2.88 7.11 -9.92
N VAL A 196 3.72 7.13 -10.95
CA VAL A 196 3.47 8.01 -12.09
C VAL A 196 2.10 7.62 -12.63
N ALA A 197 1.18 8.58 -12.73
CA ALA A 197 -0.17 8.32 -13.20
C ALA A 197 -0.05 7.49 -14.49
N ALA A 198 -0.69 6.32 -14.52
CA ALA A 198 -0.82 5.62 -15.79
C ALA A 198 -1.43 6.63 -16.77
N PRO A 199 -0.89 6.78 -17.99
CA PRO A 199 -1.57 7.59 -19.00
C PRO A 199 -3.02 7.12 -19.02
N GLU A 200 -3.97 8.06 -18.97
CA GLU A 200 -5.40 7.73 -19.01
C GLU A 200 -5.65 6.86 -20.24
N ALA A 201 -5.62 5.54 -20.03
CA ALA A 201 -5.98 4.59 -21.06
C ALA A 201 -7.47 4.80 -21.29
N ALA A 202 -7.75 5.56 -22.35
CA ALA A 202 -9.02 5.82 -22.99
C ALA A 202 -10.23 5.43 -22.14
N ARG A 203 -10.84 6.43 -21.49
CA ARG A 203 -12.26 6.38 -21.14
C ARG A 203 -13.04 6.40 -22.46
N THR A 204 -13.13 5.26 -23.13
CA THR A 204 -14.05 4.98 -24.25
C THR A 204 -14.48 3.53 -24.16
#